data_AF-A0AA36IHC7-F1
#
_entry.id   AF-A0AA36IHC7-F1
#
_cell.length_a   1.000
_cell.length_b   1.000
_cell.length_c   1.000
_cell.angle_alpha   90.00
_cell.angle_beta   90.00
_cell.angle_gamma   90.00
#
_symmetry.space_group_name_H-M   'P 1'
#
loop_
_entity.id
_entity.type
_entity.pdbx_description
1 polymer ?
#
loop_
_entity_poly.entity_id
_entity_poly.type
_entity_poly.pdbx_seq_one_letter_code
_entity_poly.pdbx_strand_id
1 'polypeptide(L)'
;MAMSPRPRLCKLLCRLPPSKRRSVLQTFSQQQRLLLERWMLAKQPKSMTVEKEASPLKRSRTLQNVCLRKRVQSVVRVTRNRKYRYYLASAAVGDGLRLITRTVCSLEAALNFHAVLVVIKKRTLLGTGSLDSRFRDALRSTFFDFRMDPDDMGLKFIVGLRVLWMKSPLRTPAYLVASQLDAGLQALQRLHKARGYVKNYVLRSVSQGELEKRWEQIRGEYLDIMIEAGCERQAVSNRLDVLDRERNSKLQEQASRWLSQGDDQSQSWRLSATADVENGSRDMKTMRRIESLLSRWNQGAQPGRKPQRA
;
A
#
# COMPACT_ATOMS: atom_id res chain seq x y z
N MET A 1 29.00 -25.31 11.93
CA MET A 1 27.83 -24.49 12.32
C MET A 1 28.07 -23.05 11.86
N ALA A 2 27.24 -22.52 10.95
CA ALA A 2 27.39 -21.14 10.49
C ALA A 2 26.92 -20.17 11.58
N MET A 3 27.80 -19.28 12.06
CA MET A 3 27.41 -18.27 13.04
C MET A 3 26.45 -17.26 12.40
N SER A 4 25.20 -17.24 12.89
CA SER A 4 24.22 -16.21 12.51
C SER A 4 24.76 -14.81 12.85
N PRO A 5 24.56 -13.80 11.99
CA PRO A 5 24.91 -12.41 12.31
C PRO A 5 24.28 -11.99 13.64
N ARG A 6 25.08 -11.37 14.51
CA ARG A 6 24.59 -10.91 15.81
C ARG A 6 23.58 -9.77 15.58
N PRO A 7 22.33 -9.85 16.09
CA PRO A 7 21.30 -8.81 15.90
C PRO A 7 21.71 -7.40 16.33
N ARG A 8 22.70 -7.30 17.23
CA ARG A 8 23.27 -6.05 17.71
C ARG A 8 24.07 -5.31 16.62
N LEU A 9 24.78 -6.01 15.75
CA LEU A 9 25.57 -5.39 14.67
C LEU A 9 24.66 -4.71 13.64
N CYS A 10 23.58 -5.39 13.24
CA CYS A 10 22.61 -4.82 12.30
C CYS A 10 21.94 -3.55 12.85
N LYS A 11 21.56 -3.56 14.13
CA LYS A 11 21.00 -2.36 14.79
C LYS A 11 21.99 -1.19 14.82
N LEU A 12 23.29 -1.45 14.99
CA LEU A 12 24.33 -0.42 14.96
C LEU A 12 24.56 0.11 13.54
N LEU A 13 24.61 -0.77 12.53
CA LEU A 13 24.73 -0.36 11.12
C LEU A 13 23.54 0.51 10.67
N CYS A 14 22.32 0.21 11.11
CA CYS A 14 21.14 1.03 10.82
C CYS A 14 21.19 2.43 11.44
N ARG A 15 21.98 2.64 12.50
CA ARG A 15 22.15 3.95 13.15
C ARG A 15 23.21 4.83 12.49
N LEU A 16 24.10 4.25 11.68
CA LEU A 16 25.10 5.02 10.93
C LEU A 16 24.49 5.74 9.72
N PRO A 17 24.98 6.95 9.38
CA PRO A 17 24.68 7.61 8.12
C PRO A 17 25.02 6.72 6.90
N PRO A 18 24.32 6.87 5.75
CA PRO A 18 24.52 6.01 4.58
C PRO A 18 25.97 5.95 4.07
N SER A 19 26.69 7.07 4.11
CA SER A 19 28.11 7.15 3.70
C SER A 19 29.02 6.31 4.60
N LYS A 20 28.91 6.46 5.93
CA LYS A 20 29.68 5.68 6.92
C LYS A 20 29.29 4.21 6.93
N ARG A 21 28.01 3.89 6.68
CA ARG A 21 27.57 2.50 6.52
C ARG A 21 28.26 1.84 5.33
N ARG A 22 28.40 2.54 4.20
CA ARG A 22 29.09 2.01 3.01
C ARG A 22 30.57 1.75 3.28
N SER A 23 31.28 2.66 3.95
CA SER A 23 32.70 2.46 4.29
C SER A 23 32.89 1.28 5.26
N VAL A 24 32.03 1.16 6.27
CA VAL A 24 32.06 0.00 7.19
C VAL A 24 31.75 -1.31 6.46
N LEU A 25 30.79 -1.33 5.55
CA LEU A 25 30.50 -2.54 4.77
C LEU A 25 31.64 -2.93 3.82
N GLN A 26 32.48 -1.98 3.39
CA GLN A 26 33.66 -2.29 2.57
C GLN A 26 34.70 -3.11 3.33
N THR A 27 34.80 -2.98 4.66
CA THR A 27 35.75 -3.77 5.47
C THR A 27 35.29 -5.21 5.71
N PHE A 28 34.03 -5.54 5.37
CA PHE A 28 33.49 -6.89 5.55
C PHE A 28 33.97 -7.79 4.42
N SER A 29 34.29 -9.05 4.75
CA SER A 29 34.53 -10.07 3.73
C SER A 29 33.24 -10.34 2.93
N GLN A 30 33.38 -10.84 1.71
CA GLN A 30 32.24 -11.19 0.86
C GLN A 30 31.26 -12.14 1.57
N GLN A 31 31.78 -13.11 2.31
CA GLN A 31 30.98 -14.06 3.09
C GLN A 31 30.19 -13.36 4.22
N GLN A 32 30.78 -12.39 4.92
CA GLN A 32 30.10 -11.62 5.95
C GLN A 32 28.97 -10.74 5.36
N ARG A 33 29.20 -10.13 4.20
CA ARG A 33 28.17 -9.36 3.48
C ARG A 33 26.98 -10.24 3.10
N LEU A 34 27.22 -11.43 2.55
CA LEU A 34 26.17 -12.39 2.19
C LEU A 34 25.38 -12.87 3.41
N LEU A 35 26.03 -13.13 4.55
CA LEU A 35 25.33 -13.49 5.79
C LEU A 35 24.45 -12.35 6.31
N LEU A 36 24.95 -11.11 6.26
CA LEU A 36 24.21 -9.93 6.65
C LEU A 36 22.98 -9.72 5.76
N GLU A 37 23.14 -9.86 4.45
CA GLU A 37 22.06 -9.78 3.46
C GLU A 37 20.98 -10.83 3.69
N ARG A 38 21.38 -12.12 3.86
CA ARG A 38 20.45 -13.20 4.20
C ARG A 38 19.67 -12.93 5.48
N TRP A 39 20.32 -12.38 6.50
CA TRP A 39 19.64 -12.01 7.75
C TRP A 39 18.66 -10.86 7.56
N MET A 40 19.02 -9.82 6.79
CA MET A 40 18.10 -8.71 6.48
C MET A 40 16.87 -9.20 5.71
N LEU A 41 17.05 -10.09 4.73
CA LEU A 41 15.95 -10.69 3.98
C LEU A 41 15.07 -11.59 4.87
N ALA A 42 15.67 -12.35 5.79
CA ALA A 42 14.92 -13.17 6.75
C ALA A 42 14.15 -12.34 7.79
N LYS A 43 14.62 -11.12 8.10
CA LYS A 43 14.02 -10.19 9.06
C LYS A 43 13.09 -9.15 8.45
N GLN A 44 13.06 -9.00 7.12
CA GLN A 44 11.98 -8.24 6.52
C GLN A 44 10.68 -8.87 7.00
N PRO A 45 9.76 -8.07 7.59
CA PRO A 45 8.49 -8.60 8.02
C PRO A 45 7.85 -9.21 6.77
N LYS A 46 7.85 -10.56 6.69
CA LYS A 46 6.95 -11.28 5.81
C LYS A 46 5.60 -10.67 6.12
N SER A 47 5.03 -9.93 5.17
CA SER A 47 3.74 -9.29 5.33
C SER A 47 2.79 -10.34 5.89
N MET A 48 2.51 -10.29 7.19
CA MET A 48 1.85 -11.39 7.86
C MET A 48 0.41 -11.46 7.38
N THR A 49 0.12 -12.47 6.56
CA THR A 49 -1.11 -13.24 6.66
C THR A 49 -1.11 -13.89 8.04
N VAL A 50 -1.81 -13.28 9.01
CA VAL A 50 -1.92 -13.81 10.38
C VAL A 50 -3.09 -14.80 10.43
N GLU A 51 -2.79 -16.09 10.32
CA GLU A 51 -3.58 -17.13 10.97
C GLU A 51 -2.93 -17.43 12.33
N LYS A 52 -3.72 -17.28 13.40
CA LYS A 52 -3.33 -17.67 14.75
C LYS A 52 -4.45 -18.54 15.29
N GLU A 53 -4.18 -19.84 15.36
CA GLU A 53 -4.86 -20.78 16.23
C GLU A 53 -4.53 -20.43 17.69
N ALA A 54 -5.53 -20.51 18.57
CA ALA A 54 -5.37 -20.30 20.00
C ALA A 54 -6.07 -21.43 20.76
N SER A 55 -5.28 -22.11 21.60
CA SER A 55 -5.68 -23.13 22.58
C SER A 55 -6.42 -22.51 23.79
N PRO A 56 -7.12 -23.34 24.61
CA PRO A 56 -8.25 -22.90 25.40
C PRO A 56 -7.89 -22.62 26.87
N LEU A 57 -8.36 -21.50 27.42
CA LEU A 57 -8.42 -21.28 28.86
C LEU A 57 -9.76 -20.69 29.30
N LYS A 58 -10.48 -21.54 30.05
CA LYS A 58 -11.27 -21.31 31.26
C LYS A 58 -12.34 -20.19 31.23
N ARG A 59 -13.56 -20.67 31.02
CA ARG A 59 -14.88 -20.22 31.53
C ARG A 59 -14.85 -19.01 32.46
N SER A 60 -15.35 -17.88 31.98
CA SER A 60 -16.13 -16.94 32.79
C SER A 60 -17.20 -16.26 31.93
N ARG A 61 -18.40 -16.14 32.50
CA ARG A 61 -19.67 -15.79 31.87
C ARG A 61 -19.69 -14.32 31.43
N THR A 62 -19.80 -14.08 30.12
CA THR A 62 -20.62 -13.00 29.47
C THR A 62 -20.42 -13.06 27.96
N LEU A 63 -21.10 -14.02 27.32
CA LEU A 63 -21.04 -14.30 25.88
C LEU A 63 -21.94 -13.35 25.06
N GLN A 64 -21.72 -12.04 25.13
CA GLN A 64 -22.32 -11.11 24.14
C GLN A 64 -21.36 -10.06 23.57
N ASN A 65 -20.15 -9.87 24.13
CA ASN A 65 -19.31 -8.73 23.75
C ASN A 65 -17.89 -9.05 23.23
N VAL A 66 -17.53 -10.32 23.01
CA VAL A 66 -16.13 -10.70 22.66
C VAL A 66 -15.92 -11.12 21.20
N CYS A 67 -16.96 -11.32 20.38
CA CYS A 67 -16.78 -11.86 19.00
C CYS A 67 -17.00 -10.88 17.82
N LEU A 68 -16.75 -9.57 17.98
CA LEU A 68 -16.91 -8.58 16.88
C LEU A 68 -15.69 -7.68 16.61
N ARG A 69 -14.50 -7.99 17.16
CA ARG A 69 -13.31 -7.14 16.96
C ARG A 69 -12.55 -7.37 15.64
N LYS A 70 -12.86 -8.42 14.89
CA LYS A 70 -12.42 -8.55 13.49
C LYS A 70 -13.53 -8.06 12.58
N ARG A 71 -13.61 -6.73 12.38
CA ARG A 71 -14.45 -6.17 11.32
C ARG A 71 -14.00 -6.82 10.02
N VAL A 72 -14.87 -7.62 9.40
CA VAL A 72 -14.69 -8.01 7.99
C VAL A 72 -14.67 -6.69 7.24
N GLN A 73 -13.49 -6.24 6.79
CA GLN A 73 -13.26 -4.89 6.26
C GLN A 73 -14.15 -4.54 5.06
N SER A 74 -14.82 -5.54 4.50
CA SER A 74 -15.54 -5.51 3.25
C SER A 74 -17.05 -5.72 3.40
N VAL A 75 -17.58 -5.97 4.60
CA VAL A 75 -19.03 -5.92 4.88
C VAL A 75 -19.34 -4.71 5.74
N VAL A 76 -20.02 -3.74 5.13
CA VAL A 76 -20.37 -2.47 5.78
C VAL A 76 -21.77 -2.58 6.38
N ARG A 77 -21.88 -2.30 7.68
CA ARG A 77 -23.16 -2.13 8.35
C ARG A 77 -23.62 -0.69 8.21
N VAL A 78 -24.79 -0.51 7.60
CA VAL A 78 -25.45 0.79 7.45
C VAL A 78 -26.66 0.83 8.38
N THR A 79 -26.74 1.84 9.23
CA THR A 79 -27.87 2.02 10.14
C THR A 79 -28.71 3.22 9.70
N ARG A 80 -29.99 3.00 9.38
CA ARG A 80 -30.95 4.08 9.08
C ARG A 80 -31.90 4.25 10.25
N ASN A 81 -32.01 5.49 10.77
CA ASN A 81 -32.92 5.87 11.85
C ASN A 81 -32.80 5.02 13.13
N ARG A 82 -31.58 4.57 13.48
CA ARG A 82 -31.26 3.70 14.64
C ARG A 82 -31.98 2.32 14.68
N LYS A 83 -33.02 2.09 13.88
CA LYS A 83 -33.84 0.87 13.89
C LYS A 83 -33.47 -0.13 12.79
N TYR A 84 -33.18 0.34 11.58
CA TYR A 84 -32.93 -0.55 10.44
C TYR A 84 -31.44 -0.82 10.25
N ARG A 85 -31.09 -2.10 10.18
CA ARG A 85 -29.73 -2.56 9.88
C ARG A 85 -29.72 -3.09 8.46
N TYR A 86 -28.98 -2.41 7.60
CA TYR A 86 -28.67 -2.88 6.26
C TYR A 86 -27.19 -3.27 6.21
N TYR A 87 -26.89 -4.22 5.36
CA TYR A 87 -25.55 -4.73 5.12
C TYR A 87 -25.24 -4.59 3.64
N LEU A 88 -23.99 -4.22 3.35
CA LEU A 88 -23.46 -4.05 2.02
C LEU A 88 -22.15 -4.79 1.92
N ALA A 89 -21.97 -5.64 0.92
CA ALA A 89 -20.68 -6.24 0.62
C ALA A 89 -19.94 -5.39 -0.42
N SER A 90 -18.62 -5.25 -0.24
CA SER A 90 -17.76 -4.56 -1.19
C SER A 90 -16.39 -5.22 -1.28
N ALA A 91 -15.75 -5.17 -2.44
CA ALA A 91 -14.39 -5.67 -2.63
C ALA A 91 -13.63 -4.82 -3.64
N ALA A 92 -12.37 -4.48 -3.32
CA ALA A 92 -11.46 -3.84 -4.27
C ALA A 92 -10.72 -4.90 -5.10
N VAL A 93 -10.77 -4.77 -6.43
CA VAL A 93 -10.14 -5.66 -7.40
C VAL A 93 -9.06 -4.86 -8.15
N GLY A 94 -7.81 -5.24 -7.96
CA GLY A 94 -6.68 -4.55 -8.59
C GLY A 94 -6.57 -3.08 -8.20
N ASP A 95 -6.04 -2.29 -9.14
CA ASP A 95 -5.98 -0.83 -9.03
C ASP A 95 -7.17 -0.24 -9.76
N GLY A 96 -8.01 0.50 -9.02
CA GLY A 96 -9.08 1.29 -9.59
C GLY A 96 -10.44 0.63 -9.79
N LEU A 97 -10.64 -0.67 -9.48
CA LEU A 97 -11.97 -1.30 -9.56
C LEU A 97 -12.49 -1.66 -8.17
N ARG A 98 -13.74 -1.28 -7.88
CA ARG A 98 -14.42 -1.62 -6.62
C ARG A 98 -15.80 -2.20 -6.89
N LEU A 99 -15.99 -3.45 -6.50
CA LEU A 99 -17.28 -4.16 -6.52
C LEU A 99 -18.10 -3.78 -5.30
N ILE A 100 -19.41 -3.61 -5.50
CA ILE A 100 -20.38 -3.22 -4.47
C ILE A 100 -21.70 -3.93 -4.78
N THR A 101 -22.35 -4.50 -3.77
CA THR A 101 -23.67 -5.14 -3.93
C THR A 101 -24.83 -4.20 -3.67
N ARG A 102 -26.07 -4.68 -3.80
CA ARG A 102 -27.19 -4.00 -3.13
C ARG A 102 -27.10 -4.12 -1.62
N THR A 103 -27.82 -3.24 -0.92
CA THR A 103 -28.03 -3.33 0.52
C THR A 103 -29.07 -4.39 0.85
N VAL A 104 -28.78 -5.25 1.84
CA VAL A 104 -29.68 -6.31 2.31
C VAL A 104 -29.88 -6.24 3.82
N CYS A 105 -31.02 -6.70 4.33
CA CYS A 105 -31.28 -6.72 5.78
C CYS A 105 -30.66 -7.94 6.48
N SER A 106 -30.42 -9.03 5.75
CA SER A 106 -29.80 -10.25 6.29
C SER A 106 -28.27 -10.15 6.24
N LEU A 107 -27.62 -10.31 7.40
CA LEU A 107 -26.16 -10.40 7.50
C LEU A 107 -25.63 -11.62 6.75
N GLU A 108 -26.35 -12.75 6.81
CA GLU A 108 -25.97 -13.98 6.12
C GLU A 108 -25.94 -13.77 4.60
N ALA A 109 -26.97 -13.14 4.04
CA ALA A 109 -26.98 -12.79 2.62
C ALA A 109 -25.80 -11.87 2.24
N ALA A 110 -25.46 -10.88 3.07
CA ALA A 110 -24.32 -10.02 2.83
C ALA A 110 -22.97 -10.75 2.94
N LEU A 111 -22.85 -11.75 3.81
CA LEU A 111 -21.66 -12.59 3.91
C LEU A 111 -21.52 -13.50 2.69
N ASN A 112 -22.63 -14.08 2.21
CA ASN A 112 -22.65 -14.88 0.97
C ASN A 112 -22.24 -14.03 -0.23
N PHE A 113 -22.80 -12.82 -0.36
CA PHE A 113 -22.38 -11.83 -1.35
C PHE A 113 -20.88 -11.49 -1.24
N HIS A 114 -20.37 -11.29 -0.02
CA HIS A 114 -18.96 -11.02 0.19
C HIS A 114 -18.06 -12.18 -0.25
N ALA A 115 -18.47 -13.43 0.02
CA ALA A 115 -17.74 -14.61 -0.43
C ALA A 115 -17.63 -14.65 -1.96
N VAL A 116 -18.73 -14.41 -2.67
CA VAL A 116 -18.76 -14.29 -4.14
C VAL A 116 -17.79 -13.21 -4.64
N LEU A 117 -17.82 -12.01 -4.04
CA LEU A 117 -16.91 -10.91 -4.40
C LEU A 117 -15.43 -11.27 -4.19
N VAL A 118 -15.11 -12.01 -3.12
CA VAL A 118 -13.74 -12.46 -2.85
C VAL A 118 -13.27 -13.47 -3.90
N VAL A 119 -14.14 -14.38 -4.35
CA VAL A 119 -13.81 -15.33 -5.42
C VAL A 119 -13.56 -14.60 -6.73
N ILE A 120 -14.44 -13.67 -7.13
CA ILE A 120 -14.26 -12.82 -8.33
C ILE A 120 -12.92 -12.10 -8.25
N LYS A 121 -12.62 -11.46 -7.11
CA LYS A 121 -11.34 -10.76 -6.88
C LYS A 121 -10.15 -11.70 -7.08
N LYS A 122 -10.16 -12.88 -6.45
CA LYS A 122 -9.05 -13.85 -6.54
C LYS A 122 -8.83 -14.29 -7.98
N ARG A 123 -9.90 -14.69 -8.69
CA ARG A 123 -9.84 -15.12 -10.09
C ARG A 123 -9.32 -14.02 -11.01
N THR A 124 -9.81 -12.79 -10.83
CA THR A 124 -9.36 -11.64 -11.63
C THR A 124 -7.87 -11.37 -11.45
N LEU A 125 -7.36 -11.49 -10.21
CA LEU A 125 -5.95 -11.21 -9.90
C LEU A 125 -5.00 -12.33 -10.32
N LEU A 126 -5.44 -13.59 -10.25
CA LEU A 126 -4.62 -14.77 -10.54
C LEU A 126 -4.70 -15.24 -12.00
N GLY A 127 -5.71 -14.78 -12.76
CA GLY A 127 -5.86 -15.15 -14.16
C GLY A 127 -4.72 -14.63 -15.04
N THR A 128 -4.62 -15.17 -16.25
CA THR A 128 -3.74 -14.73 -17.33
C THR A 128 -4.49 -13.86 -18.34
N GLY A 129 -3.78 -12.97 -19.06
CA GLY A 129 -4.38 -12.06 -20.04
C GLY A 129 -4.63 -10.63 -19.52
N SER A 130 -5.44 -9.86 -20.26
CA SER A 130 -5.75 -8.48 -19.90
C SER A 130 -6.60 -8.42 -18.62
N LEU A 131 -6.65 -7.27 -17.96
CA LEU A 131 -7.51 -7.12 -16.79
C LEU A 131 -8.99 -7.37 -17.16
N ASP A 132 -9.41 -6.85 -18.30
CA ASP A 132 -10.79 -6.92 -18.79
C ASP A 132 -11.23 -8.35 -19.08
N SER A 133 -10.41 -9.13 -19.78
CA SER A 133 -10.73 -10.54 -20.07
C SER A 133 -10.83 -11.34 -18.78
N ARG A 134 -9.84 -11.21 -17.90
CA ARG A 134 -9.81 -11.89 -16.59
C ARG A 134 -11.00 -11.52 -15.72
N PHE A 135 -11.42 -10.26 -15.74
CA PHE A 135 -12.56 -9.81 -14.95
C PHE A 135 -13.88 -10.37 -15.49
N ARG A 136 -14.07 -10.38 -16.82
CA ARG A 136 -15.25 -10.99 -17.45
C ARG A 136 -15.32 -12.49 -17.18
N ASP A 137 -14.20 -13.19 -17.34
CA ASP A 137 -14.13 -14.63 -17.10
C ASP A 137 -14.36 -14.95 -15.62
N ALA A 138 -13.80 -14.14 -14.72
CA ALA A 138 -14.04 -14.28 -13.28
C ALA A 138 -15.50 -14.06 -12.91
N LEU A 139 -16.18 -13.07 -13.48
CA LEU A 139 -17.62 -12.84 -13.27
C LEU A 139 -18.44 -14.03 -13.78
N ARG A 140 -18.27 -14.41 -15.06
CA ARG A 140 -19.03 -15.49 -15.70
C ARG A 140 -18.88 -16.81 -14.93
N SER A 141 -17.64 -17.21 -14.66
CA SER A 141 -17.37 -18.46 -13.95
C SER A 141 -17.90 -18.44 -12.51
N THR A 142 -17.76 -17.32 -11.78
CA THR A 142 -18.21 -17.27 -10.39
C THR A 142 -19.73 -17.31 -10.30
N PHE A 143 -20.45 -16.58 -11.15
CA PHE A 143 -21.91 -16.60 -11.12
C PHE A 143 -22.48 -17.96 -11.54
N PHE A 144 -21.82 -18.65 -12.47
CA PHE A 144 -22.15 -20.02 -12.81
C PHE A 144 -21.96 -20.97 -11.63
N ASP A 145 -20.79 -20.94 -10.97
CA ASP A 145 -20.47 -21.84 -9.85
C ASP A 145 -21.40 -21.64 -8.65
N PHE A 146 -21.77 -20.39 -8.36
CA PHE A 146 -22.64 -20.04 -7.23
C PHE A 146 -24.13 -20.05 -7.59
N ARG A 147 -24.49 -20.35 -8.86
CA ARG A 147 -25.88 -20.33 -9.37
C ARG A 147 -26.63 -19.06 -8.96
N MET A 148 -25.99 -17.92 -9.16
CA MET A 148 -26.50 -16.61 -8.72
C MET A 148 -26.54 -15.64 -9.90
N ASP A 149 -27.62 -14.87 -10.01
CA ASP A 149 -27.72 -13.80 -10.99
C ASP A 149 -27.01 -12.53 -10.47
N PRO A 150 -26.16 -11.85 -11.28
CA PRO A 150 -25.63 -10.54 -10.92
C PRO A 150 -26.71 -9.50 -10.55
N ASP A 151 -27.90 -9.55 -11.13
CA ASP A 151 -29.00 -8.63 -10.85
C ASP A 151 -29.65 -8.91 -9.48
N ASP A 152 -29.75 -10.18 -9.08
CA ASP A 152 -30.18 -10.57 -7.73
C ASP A 152 -29.20 -10.12 -6.65
N MET A 153 -27.92 -10.03 -6.98
CA MET A 153 -26.92 -9.44 -6.09
C MET A 153 -26.96 -7.90 -6.11
N GLY A 154 -27.65 -7.31 -7.10
CA GLY A 154 -27.56 -5.90 -7.45
C GLY A 154 -26.11 -5.49 -7.62
N LEU A 155 -25.31 -6.33 -8.29
CA LEU A 155 -23.87 -6.14 -8.38
C LEU A 155 -23.56 -4.92 -9.25
N LYS A 156 -22.84 -3.98 -8.66
CA LYS A 156 -22.32 -2.79 -9.31
C LYS A 156 -20.82 -2.71 -9.14
N PHE A 157 -20.17 -1.93 -9.99
CA PHE A 157 -18.77 -1.59 -9.79
C PHE A 157 -18.51 -0.11 -10.02
N ILE A 158 -17.57 0.43 -9.25
CA ILE A 158 -17.09 1.80 -9.38
C ILE A 158 -15.67 1.73 -9.91
N VAL A 159 -15.43 2.49 -10.97
CA VAL A 159 -14.09 2.79 -11.44
C VAL A 159 -13.57 4.00 -10.68
N GLY A 160 -12.40 3.87 -10.08
CA GLY A 160 -11.71 4.94 -9.39
C GLY A 160 -10.26 5.08 -9.83
N LEU A 161 -9.76 6.30 -9.81
CA LEU A 161 -8.37 6.59 -10.13
C LEU A 161 -7.71 7.26 -8.93
N ARG A 162 -6.70 6.61 -8.37
CA ARG A 162 -5.85 7.25 -7.37
C ARG A 162 -4.79 8.07 -8.07
N VAL A 163 -4.90 9.39 -7.93
CA VAL A 163 -3.90 10.35 -8.40
C VAL A 163 -3.00 10.67 -7.20
N LEU A 164 -1.70 10.38 -7.30
CA LEU A 164 -0.79 10.41 -6.14
C LEU A 164 -0.66 11.80 -5.49
N TRP A 165 -0.91 12.86 -6.25
CA TRP A 165 -0.86 14.25 -5.79
C TRP A 165 -2.21 14.81 -5.31
N MET A 166 -3.27 13.97 -5.24
CA MET A 166 -4.59 14.36 -4.73
C MET A 166 -4.90 13.67 -3.40
N LYS A 167 -5.70 14.33 -2.54
CA LYS A 167 -6.19 13.73 -1.27
C LYS A 167 -7.18 12.60 -1.54
N SER A 168 -8.08 12.83 -2.48
CA SER A 168 -9.23 11.98 -2.75
C SER A 168 -9.08 11.31 -4.13
N PRO A 169 -9.41 10.01 -4.26
CA PRO A 169 -9.45 9.36 -5.56
C PRO A 169 -10.61 9.92 -6.39
N LEU A 170 -10.41 10.03 -7.71
CA LEU A 170 -11.50 10.24 -8.65
C LEU A 170 -12.37 8.99 -8.69
N ARG A 171 -13.69 9.14 -8.77
CA ARG A 171 -14.63 8.02 -8.76
C ARG A 171 -15.80 8.30 -9.69
N THR A 172 -15.98 7.38 -10.62
CA THR A 172 -17.14 7.33 -11.52
C THR A 172 -18.42 6.97 -10.76
N PRO A 173 -19.61 7.14 -11.38
CA PRO A 173 -20.84 6.51 -10.92
C PRO A 173 -20.69 4.99 -10.89
N ALA A 174 -21.62 4.32 -10.21
CA ALA A 174 -21.62 2.86 -10.17
C ALA A 174 -22.23 2.31 -11.45
N TYR A 175 -21.48 1.46 -12.17
CA TYR A 175 -21.95 0.73 -13.35
C TYR A 175 -22.61 -0.58 -12.91
N LEU A 176 -23.79 -0.88 -13.46
CA LEU A 176 -24.45 -2.17 -13.27
C LEU A 176 -23.68 -3.26 -14.05
N VAL A 177 -23.35 -4.38 -13.40
CA VAL A 177 -22.60 -5.45 -14.08
C VAL A 177 -23.43 -6.11 -15.19
N ALA A 178 -24.74 -6.26 -15.03
CA ALA A 178 -25.57 -6.93 -16.03
C ALA A 178 -25.69 -6.13 -17.35
N SER A 179 -25.80 -4.80 -17.27
CA SER A 179 -26.13 -3.97 -18.44
C SER A 179 -25.06 -2.96 -18.84
N GLN A 180 -24.10 -2.63 -17.98
CA GLN A 180 -23.13 -1.54 -18.19
C GLN A 180 -21.68 -2.00 -18.02
N LEU A 181 -21.41 -3.30 -18.11
CA LEU A 181 -20.06 -3.86 -17.94
C LEU A 181 -19.06 -3.28 -18.93
N ASP A 182 -19.43 -3.22 -20.21
CA ASP A 182 -18.55 -2.73 -21.28
C ASP A 182 -18.20 -1.25 -21.08
N ALA A 183 -19.21 -0.41 -20.82
CA ALA A 183 -19.02 1.01 -20.58
C ALA A 183 -18.09 1.28 -19.38
N GLY A 184 -18.28 0.56 -18.27
CA GLY A 184 -17.43 0.71 -17.10
C GLY A 184 -16.00 0.21 -17.33
N LEU A 185 -15.80 -0.86 -18.09
CA LEU A 185 -14.45 -1.34 -18.45
C LEU A 185 -13.74 -0.38 -19.41
N GLN A 186 -14.46 0.18 -20.38
CA GLN A 186 -13.94 1.23 -21.25
C GLN A 186 -13.53 2.47 -20.46
N ALA A 187 -14.34 2.90 -19.48
CA ALA A 187 -14.00 4.00 -18.58
C ALA A 187 -12.72 3.71 -17.77
N LEU A 188 -12.56 2.47 -17.27
CA LEU A 188 -11.33 2.04 -16.58
C LEU A 188 -10.12 2.13 -17.50
N GLN A 189 -10.23 1.62 -18.74
CA GLN A 189 -9.15 1.66 -19.72
C GLN A 189 -8.76 3.10 -20.08
N ARG A 190 -9.74 3.98 -20.34
CA ARG A 190 -9.53 5.41 -20.65
C ARG A 190 -8.81 6.12 -19.50
N LEU A 191 -9.27 5.93 -18.25
CA LEU A 191 -8.62 6.55 -17.08
C LEU A 191 -7.20 6.02 -16.84
N HIS A 192 -6.96 4.72 -17.05
CA HIS A 192 -5.62 4.15 -16.93
C HIS A 192 -4.68 4.65 -18.03
N LYS A 193 -5.17 4.77 -19.26
CA LYS A 193 -4.43 5.35 -20.39
C LYS A 193 -4.08 6.82 -20.13
N ALA A 194 -5.05 7.61 -19.66
CA ALA A 194 -4.87 9.02 -19.32
C ALA A 194 -3.88 9.22 -18.18
N ARG A 195 -3.91 8.35 -17.17
CA ARG A 195 -2.92 8.36 -16.08
C ARG A 195 -1.51 8.05 -16.58
N GLY A 196 -1.41 7.16 -17.56
CA GLY A 196 -0.15 6.60 -18.03
C GLY A 196 0.58 5.82 -16.94
N TYR A 197 1.87 5.56 -17.18
CA TYR A 197 2.72 4.88 -16.21
C TYR A 197 3.20 5.86 -15.13
N VAL A 198 2.86 5.55 -13.88
CA VAL A 198 3.10 6.39 -12.70
C VAL A 198 3.82 5.53 -11.67
N LYS A 199 5.11 5.77 -11.46
CA LYS A 199 5.87 5.12 -10.37
C LYS A 199 5.42 5.70 -9.02
N ASN A 200 5.59 4.96 -7.93
CA ASN A 200 5.23 5.43 -6.57
C ASN A 200 5.98 6.69 -6.09
N TYR A 201 6.94 7.20 -6.86
CA TYR A 201 7.77 8.39 -6.55
C TYR A 201 7.61 9.51 -7.58
N VAL A 202 6.42 9.68 -8.15
CA VAL A 202 6.18 10.65 -9.23
C VAL A 202 6.66 12.06 -8.94
N LEU A 203 6.44 12.57 -7.72
CA LEU A 203 6.90 13.92 -7.34
C LEU A 203 8.42 14.11 -7.38
N ARG A 204 9.20 13.01 -7.43
CA ARG A 204 10.66 13.06 -7.52
C ARG A 204 11.19 12.83 -8.93
N SER A 205 10.38 12.25 -9.82
CA SER A 205 10.84 11.77 -11.12
C SER A 205 10.20 12.48 -12.31
N VAL A 206 9.21 13.35 -12.06
CA VAL A 206 8.40 13.99 -13.11
C VAL A 206 8.44 15.49 -12.87
N SER A 207 8.68 16.26 -13.95
CA SER A 207 8.67 17.72 -13.91
C SER A 207 7.26 18.25 -13.62
N GLN A 208 7.15 19.46 -13.06
CA GLN A 208 5.85 20.06 -12.76
C GLN A 208 4.96 20.19 -14.02
N GLY A 209 5.53 20.64 -15.14
CA GLY A 209 4.79 20.77 -16.40
C GLY A 209 4.26 19.44 -16.93
N GLU A 210 5.00 18.33 -16.74
CA GLU A 210 4.49 17.00 -17.08
C GLU A 210 3.32 16.56 -16.18
N LEU A 211 3.34 16.93 -14.89
CA LEU A 211 2.22 16.64 -13.98
C LEU A 211 0.97 17.44 -14.35
N GLU A 212 1.14 18.70 -14.74
CA GLU A 212 0.05 19.57 -15.20
C GLU A 212 -0.56 19.01 -16.48
N LYS A 213 0.25 18.67 -17.48
CA LYS A 213 -0.21 18.05 -18.73
C LYS A 213 -0.95 16.73 -18.49
N ARG A 214 -0.41 15.85 -17.62
CA ARG A 214 -1.08 14.59 -17.26
C ARG A 214 -2.40 14.84 -16.53
N TRP A 215 -2.43 15.85 -15.66
CA TRP A 215 -3.66 16.20 -14.96
C TRP A 215 -4.74 16.71 -15.91
N GLU A 216 -4.40 17.59 -16.86
CA GLU A 216 -5.32 18.07 -17.89
C GLU A 216 -5.89 16.90 -18.71
N GLN A 217 -5.04 15.94 -19.09
CA GLN A 217 -5.47 14.73 -19.78
C GLN A 217 -6.44 13.89 -18.94
N ILE A 218 -6.12 13.64 -17.67
CA ILE A 218 -7.01 12.91 -16.74
C ILE A 218 -8.32 13.67 -16.55
N ARG A 219 -8.27 15.00 -16.42
CA ARG A 219 -9.42 15.87 -16.20
C ARG A 219 -10.38 15.80 -17.39
N GLY A 220 -9.88 15.90 -18.62
CA GLY A 220 -10.66 15.78 -19.85
C GLY A 220 -11.36 14.43 -19.95
N GLU A 221 -10.59 13.34 -19.87
CA GLU A 221 -11.12 11.98 -19.97
C GLU A 221 -12.14 11.66 -18.86
N TYR A 222 -11.87 12.11 -17.63
CA TYR A 222 -12.81 11.93 -16.53
C TYR A 222 -14.10 12.73 -16.74
N LEU A 223 -14.01 13.97 -17.24
CA LEU A 223 -15.20 14.78 -17.55
C LEU A 223 -16.08 14.08 -18.60
N ASP A 224 -15.48 13.58 -19.67
CA ASP A 224 -16.19 12.89 -20.74
C ASP A 224 -16.88 11.61 -20.23
N ILE A 225 -16.16 10.78 -19.47
CA ILE A 225 -16.71 9.56 -18.85
C ILE A 225 -17.90 9.89 -17.95
N MET A 226 -17.83 10.97 -17.17
CA MET A 226 -18.92 11.35 -16.28
C MET A 226 -20.15 11.82 -17.07
N ILE A 227 -19.96 12.55 -18.19
CA ILE A 227 -21.04 12.98 -19.09
C ILE A 227 -21.69 11.76 -19.75
N GLU A 228 -20.89 10.82 -20.26
CA GLU A 228 -21.37 9.54 -20.83
C GLU A 228 -22.18 8.73 -19.81
N ALA A 229 -21.81 8.81 -18.52
CA ALA A 229 -22.56 8.19 -17.43
C ALA A 229 -23.81 9.00 -16.98
N GLY A 230 -24.19 10.06 -17.72
CA GLY A 230 -25.38 10.88 -17.47
C GLY A 230 -25.22 11.97 -16.42
N CYS A 231 -23.99 12.32 -16.02
CA CYS A 231 -23.76 13.42 -15.09
C CYS A 231 -23.76 14.77 -15.81
N GLU A 232 -24.25 15.81 -15.13
CA GLU A 232 -24.23 17.17 -15.65
C GLU A 232 -22.79 17.71 -15.78
N ARG A 233 -22.42 18.16 -16.98
CA ARG A 233 -21.07 18.68 -17.30
C ARG A 233 -20.63 19.77 -16.32
N GLN A 234 -21.49 20.74 -16.02
CA GLN A 234 -21.14 21.87 -15.16
C GLN A 234 -20.85 21.43 -13.73
N ALA A 235 -21.68 20.55 -13.17
CA ALA A 235 -21.49 20.00 -11.82
C ALA A 235 -20.15 19.23 -11.70
N VAL A 236 -19.82 18.44 -12.72
CA VAL A 236 -18.55 17.69 -12.76
C VAL A 236 -17.36 18.63 -12.92
N SER A 237 -17.45 19.65 -13.79
CA SER A 237 -16.38 20.64 -13.95
C SER A 237 -16.11 21.40 -12.66
N ASN A 238 -17.16 21.93 -12.02
CA ASN A 238 -17.03 22.66 -10.75
C ASN A 238 -16.34 21.81 -9.68
N ARG A 239 -16.68 20.51 -9.61
CA ARG A 239 -16.02 19.57 -8.70
C ARG A 239 -14.54 19.38 -9.04
N LEU A 240 -14.18 19.29 -10.32
CA LEU A 240 -12.79 19.20 -10.76
C LEU A 240 -12.01 20.48 -10.44
N ASP A 241 -12.63 21.66 -10.55
CA ASP A 241 -12.02 22.95 -10.19
C ASP A 241 -11.74 23.05 -8.68
N VAL A 242 -12.61 22.51 -7.83
CA VAL A 242 -12.35 22.40 -6.38
C VAL A 242 -11.13 21.50 -6.13
N LEU A 243 -11.06 20.35 -6.78
CA LEU A 243 -9.95 19.41 -6.64
C LEU A 243 -8.63 20.00 -7.17
N ASP A 244 -8.68 20.80 -8.23
CA ASP A 244 -7.53 21.50 -8.79
C ASP A 244 -6.99 22.55 -7.80
N ARG A 245 -7.87 23.36 -7.20
CA ARG A 245 -7.49 24.32 -6.16
C ARG A 245 -6.86 23.64 -4.94
N GLU A 246 -7.43 22.54 -4.47
CA GLU A 246 -6.85 21.75 -3.36
C GLU A 246 -5.45 21.21 -3.71
N ARG A 247 -5.25 20.78 -4.96
CA ARG A 247 -3.95 20.33 -5.46
C ARG A 247 -2.95 21.48 -5.47
N ASN A 248 -3.33 22.63 -6.05
CA ASN A 248 -2.43 23.78 -6.20
C ASN A 248 -1.99 24.33 -4.84
N SER A 249 -2.91 24.41 -3.88
CA SER A 249 -2.59 24.79 -2.48
C SER A 249 -1.55 23.85 -1.86
N LYS A 250 -1.66 22.53 -2.06
CA LYS A 250 -0.64 21.59 -1.56
C LYS A 250 0.70 21.70 -2.27
N LEU A 251 0.69 21.92 -3.58
CA LEU A 251 1.93 22.10 -4.34
C LEU A 251 2.66 23.35 -3.85
N GLN A 252 1.92 24.44 -3.58
CA GLN A 252 2.46 25.64 -2.96
C GLN A 252 3.01 25.36 -1.56
N GLU A 253 2.26 24.68 -0.68
CA GLU A 253 2.77 24.29 0.65
C GLU A 253 4.05 23.45 0.58
N GLN A 254 4.13 22.53 -0.38
CA GLN A 254 5.33 21.70 -0.60
C GLN A 254 6.50 22.52 -1.13
N ALA A 255 6.25 23.42 -2.09
CA ALA A 255 7.25 24.34 -2.61
C ALA A 255 7.80 25.25 -1.51
N SER A 256 6.93 25.84 -0.68
CA SER A 256 7.32 26.64 0.49
C SER A 256 8.17 25.83 1.46
N ARG A 257 7.77 24.59 1.79
CA ARG A 257 8.57 23.71 2.66
C ARG A 257 9.94 23.40 2.07
N TRP A 258 10.04 23.19 0.76
CA TRP A 258 11.33 22.96 0.11
C TRP A 258 12.22 24.19 0.12
N LEU A 259 11.66 25.38 -0.11
CA LEU A 259 12.41 26.64 -0.01
C LEU A 259 12.91 26.87 1.43
N SER A 260 12.03 26.72 2.43
CA SER A 260 12.42 26.86 3.85
C SER A 260 13.45 25.81 4.28
N GLN A 261 13.36 24.57 3.78
CA GLN A 261 14.35 23.53 4.08
C GLN A 261 15.67 23.73 3.33
N GLY A 262 15.67 24.36 2.16
CA GLY A 262 16.87 24.72 1.42
C GLY A 262 17.71 25.76 2.16
N ASP A 263 17.05 26.75 2.76
CA ASP A 263 17.70 27.75 3.60
C ASP A 263 18.22 27.16 4.91
N ASP A 264 17.43 26.30 5.58
CA ASP A 264 17.85 25.61 6.79
C ASP A 264 18.95 24.58 6.54
N GLN A 265 18.96 23.86 5.41
CA GLN A 265 20.09 22.99 5.06
C GLN A 265 21.33 23.82 4.77
N SER A 266 21.20 24.93 4.06
CA SER A 266 22.34 25.83 3.79
C SER A 266 22.93 26.42 5.08
N GLN A 267 22.09 26.76 6.07
CA GLN A 267 22.55 27.18 7.40
C GLN A 267 23.04 26.02 8.26
N SER A 268 22.39 24.86 8.21
CA SER A 268 22.81 23.65 8.93
C SER A 268 24.13 23.12 8.42
N TRP A 269 24.47 23.24 7.12
CA TRP A 269 25.81 22.91 6.62
C TRP A 269 26.86 23.90 7.12
N ARG A 270 26.52 25.19 7.22
CA ARG A 270 27.42 26.22 7.79
C ARG A 270 27.66 26.03 9.29
N LEU A 271 26.64 25.67 10.06
CA LEU A 271 26.74 25.38 11.50
C LEU A 271 27.28 23.98 11.80
N SER A 272 27.07 23.00 10.90
CA SER A 272 27.67 21.66 11.05
C SER A 272 29.16 21.66 10.73
N ALA A 273 29.64 22.52 9.83
CA ALA A 273 31.08 22.73 9.64
C ALA A 273 31.79 23.19 10.93
N THR A 274 31.07 23.89 11.84
CA THR A 274 31.58 24.25 13.17
C THR A 274 31.32 23.17 14.24
N ALA A 275 30.27 22.35 14.12
CA ALA A 275 29.93 21.29 15.08
C ALA A 275 30.58 19.92 14.78
N ASP A 276 31.18 19.73 13.60
CA ASP A 276 31.90 18.52 13.22
C ASP A 276 33.18 18.29 14.07
N VAL A 277 33.62 19.30 14.82
CA VAL A 277 34.69 19.16 15.82
C VAL A 277 34.21 18.35 17.04
N GLU A 278 32.94 18.45 17.44
CA GLU A 278 32.41 17.75 18.63
C GLU A 278 31.70 16.43 18.30
N ASN A 279 31.01 16.34 17.16
CA ASN A 279 30.30 15.12 16.76
C ASN A 279 31.23 13.97 16.29
N GLY A 280 32.49 14.28 15.94
CA GLY A 280 33.53 13.27 15.72
C GLY A 280 33.68 12.29 16.88
N SER A 281 33.42 12.74 18.13
CA SER A 281 33.56 11.93 19.34
C SER A 281 32.50 10.83 19.47
N ARG A 282 31.23 11.09 19.10
CA ARG A 282 30.14 10.09 19.18
C ARG A 282 30.23 9.05 18.06
N ASP A 283 30.60 9.47 16.86
CA ASP A 283 30.78 8.55 15.74
C ASP A 283 32.04 7.69 15.91
N MET A 284 33.11 8.21 16.51
CA MET A 284 34.27 7.41 16.93
C MET A 284 33.89 6.32 17.94
N LYS A 285 33.06 6.61 18.94
CA LYS A 285 32.60 5.59 19.90
C LYS A 285 31.78 4.49 19.24
N THR A 286 30.94 4.85 18.26
CA THR A 286 30.13 3.87 17.52
C THR A 286 30.99 3.03 16.57
N MET A 287 31.96 3.64 15.87
CA MET A 287 32.94 2.95 15.03
C MET A 287 33.80 1.97 15.84
N ARG A 288 34.40 2.41 16.96
CA ARG A 288 35.19 1.52 17.84
C ARG A 288 34.36 0.34 18.36
N ARG A 289 33.07 0.55 18.64
CA ARG A 289 32.16 -0.52 19.08
C ARG A 289 31.84 -1.51 17.95
N ILE A 290 31.72 -1.04 16.71
CA ILE A 290 31.55 -1.89 15.53
C ILE A 290 32.84 -2.68 15.27
N GLU A 291 34.00 -2.04 15.29
CA GLU A 291 35.31 -2.68 15.14
C GLU A 291 35.53 -3.75 16.20
N SER A 292 35.25 -3.46 17.47
CA SER A 292 35.33 -4.46 18.56
C SER A 292 34.41 -5.67 18.31
N LEU A 293 33.20 -5.46 17.81
CA LEU A 293 32.28 -6.55 17.47
C LEU A 293 32.77 -7.37 16.27
N LEU A 294 33.40 -6.72 15.28
CA LEU A 294 34.00 -7.38 14.13
C LEU A 294 35.22 -8.21 14.52
N SER A 295 36.12 -7.66 15.35
CA SER A 295 37.28 -8.41 15.86
C SER A 295 36.85 -9.64 16.65
N ARG A 296 35.82 -9.53 17.50
CA ARG A 296 35.26 -10.68 18.22
C ARG A 296 34.59 -11.70 17.29
N TRP A 297 33.96 -11.24 16.21
CA TRP A 297 33.37 -12.15 15.22
C TRP A 297 34.46 -12.92 14.47
N ASN A 298 35.54 -12.25 14.08
CA ASN A 298 36.68 -12.87 13.40
C ASN A 298 37.44 -13.84 14.32
N GLN A 299 37.60 -13.52 15.60
CA GLN A 299 38.25 -14.40 16.58
C GLN A 299 37.40 -15.63 16.94
N GLY A 300 36.06 -15.48 17.02
CA GLY A 300 35.14 -16.58 17.30
C GLY A 300 34.93 -17.56 16.14
N ALA A 301 35.51 -17.28 14.97
CA ALA A 301 35.47 -18.16 13.80
C ALA A 301 36.64 -19.17 13.76
N GLN A 302 37.56 -19.14 14.73
CA GLN A 302 38.58 -20.19 14.85
C GLN A 302 37.92 -21.50 15.35
N PRO A 303 37.84 -22.55 14.51
CA PRO A 303 37.33 -23.85 14.93
C PRO A 303 38.26 -24.40 16.01
N GLY A 304 37.67 -24.87 17.11
CA GLY A 304 38.34 -25.10 18.38
C GLY A 304 39.64 -25.90 18.31
N ARG A 305 40.71 -25.31 18.83
CA ARG A 305 41.70 -26.11 19.58
C ARG A 305 41.00 -26.61 20.83
N LYS A 306 40.62 -27.89 20.83
CA LYS A 306 40.25 -28.59 22.06
C LYS A 306 41.45 -28.47 23.02
N PRO A 307 41.26 -28.05 24.28
CA PRO A 307 42.33 -28.18 25.26
C PRO A 307 42.65 -29.67 25.38
N GLN A 308 43.89 -30.05 25.07
CA GLN A 308 44.43 -31.35 25.46
C GLN A 308 44.35 -31.40 26.99
N ARG A 309 43.42 -32.20 27.50
CA ARG A 309 43.49 -32.65 28.89
C ARG A 309 44.64 -33.67 28.92
N ALA A 310 45.66 -33.34 29.71
CA ALA A 310 46.64 -34.30 30.19
C ALA A 310 45.96 -35.33 31.11
#